data_AF-A0A368QDL1-F1
#
_entry.id   AF-A0A368QDL1-F1
#
_cell.length_a   1.000
_cell.length_b   1.000
_cell.length_c   1.000
_cell.angle_alpha   90.00
_cell.angle_beta   90.00
_cell.angle_gamma   90.00
#
_symmetry.space_group_name_H-M   'P 1'
#
loop_
_entity.id
_entity.type
_entity.pdbx_description
1 polymer ?
#
loop_
_entity_poly.entity_id
_entity_poly.type
_entity_poly.pdbx_seq_one_letter_code
_entity_poly.pdbx_strand_id
1 'polypeptide(L)'
;MSDIKYVIAGDDGEHTRFPCLDMVRYAMAAAVTTLTIAVIALVIHAVLRPEDVSLSINNGYISADRLWERDVRVLQVGVGSTPQLSSTLSEKAEEPELGTVTKSSSRPYPTEAEVSQENHQAALDVTIGTSSGLPKECFLGCGSGSGEGAGQQDQPATQQVTLRKATTTNLLVIVVAKNPSGRTRIDCNGTTAPQEPIGSSLKLGNFTVPPQTTITLQERLKITDTSYIWDNYRGEVRFSVMVMVSAKVTSYPLNKPNTKVQTYVCQPVTVGLTGYEAIYATDQVDCRTRAPPPSLAPAPAPAPAPRP
;
A
#
# COMPACT_ATOMS: atom_id res chain seq x y z
N MET A 1 80.05 -29.63 61.36
CA MET A 1 78.93 -29.91 60.44
C MET A 1 78.09 -28.65 60.41
N SER A 2 78.21 -27.88 59.33
CA SER A 2 77.65 -26.53 59.23
C SER A 2 76.47 -26.58 58.27
N ASP A 3 75.29 -26.23 58.77
CA ASP A 3 74.08 -26.02 57.97
C ASP A 3 74.15 -24.65 57.28
N ILE A 4 74.23 -24.68 55.95
CA ILE A 4 74.17 -23.49 55.10
C ILE A 4 72.69 -23.27 54.75
N LYS A 5 72.10 -22.29 55.43
CA LYS A 5 70.73 -21.82 55.24
C LYS A 5 70.72 -20.86 54.04
N TYR A 6 70.28 -21.35 52.86
CA TYR A 6 70.06 -20.49 51.71
C TYR A 6 68.82 -19.63 51.94
N VAL A 7 69.03 -18.33 52.17
CA VAL A 7 67.98 -17.31 52.13
C VAL A 7 67.78 -16.94 50.66
N ILE A 8 66.70 -17.44 50.06
CA ILE A 8 66.24 -16.93 48.76
C ILE A 8 65.60 -15.57 49.07
N ALA A 9 66.35 -14.50 48.82
CA ALA A 9 65.78 -13.17 48.72
C ALA A 9 64.83 -13.18 47.51
N GLY A 10 63.52 -13.24 47.80
CA GLY A 10 62.49 -12.99 46.81
C GLY A 10 62.63 -11.54 46.37
N ASP A 11 63.05 -11.37 45.13
CA ASP A 11 63.13 -10.13 44.37
C ASP A 11 61.84 -9.31 44.54
N ASP A 12 61.86 -8.32 45.44
CA ASP A 12 60.88 -7.24 45.52
C ASP A 12 61.09 -6.35 44.30
N GLY A 13 60.67 -6.87 43.15
CA GLY A 13 60.75 -6.20 41.86
C GLY A 13 59.85 -4.96 41.87
N GLU A 14 60.43 -3.83 42.24
CA GLU A 14 59.87 -2.47 42.15
C GLU A 14 59.25 -2.24 40.77
N HIS A 15 57.96 -2.51 40.64
CA HIS A 15 57.16 -2.06 39.52
C HIS A 15 56.79 -0.60 39.77
N THR A 16 57.72 0.31 39.50
CA THR A 16 57.41 1.71 39.17
C THR A 16 56.75 1.77 37.78
N ARG A 17 55.70 0.97 37.57
CA ARG A 17 54.84 1.07 36.40
C ARG A 17 53.83 2.14 36.70
N PHE A 18 54.06 3.33 36.15
CA PHE A 18 53.13 4.45 36.13
C PHE A 18 51.70 3.94 35.84
N PRO A 19 50.82 3.84 36.86
CA PRO A 19 49.50 3.21 36.71
C PRO A 19 48.66 3.91 35.64
N CYS A 20 48.90 5.22 35.46
CA CYS A 20 48.28 6.04 34.43
C CYS A 20 48.62 5.56 33.01
N LEU A 21 49.85 5.09 32.77
CA LEU A 21 50.28 4.69 31.43
C LEU A 21 49.65 3.34 31.02
N ASP A 22 49.53 2.41 31.97
CA ASP A 22 48.82 1.15 31.72
C ASP A 22 47.33 1.40 31.48
N MET A 23 46.70 2.27 32.27
CA MET A 23 45.29 2.65 32.06
C MET A 23 45.05 3.28 30.68
N VAL A 24 45.95 4.16 30.21
CA VAL A 24 45.86 4.76 28.86
C VAL A 24 46.02 3.70 27.77
N ARG A 25 46.93 2.74 27.92
CA ARG A 25 47.09 1.63 26.96
C ARG A 25 45.84 0.76 26.88
N TYR A 26 45.23 0.42 28.02
CA TYR A 26 43.97 -0.32 28.04
C TYR A 26 42.81 0.47 27.41
N ALA A 27 42.70 1.78 27.69
CA ALA A 27 41.68 2.63 27.09
C ALA A 27 41.83 2.73 25.56
N MET A 28 43.07 2.90 25.08
CA MET A 28 43.37 2.94 23.64
C MET A 28 43.05 1.60 22.97
N ALA A 29 43.42 0.48 23.60
CA ALA A 29 43.11 -0.86 23.10
C ALA A 29 41.60 -1.11 23.03
N ALA A 30 40.85 -0.68 24.06
CA ALA A 30 39.40 -0.77 24.07
C ALA A 30 38.77 0.07 22.94
N ALA A 31 39.22 1.32 22.75
CA ALA A 31 38.73 2.19 21.68
C ALA A 31 39.01 1.64 20.27
N VAL A 32 40.19 1.08 20.04
CA VAL A 32 40.53 0.44 18.76
C VAL A 32 39.68 -0.80 18.53
N THR A 33 39.43 -1.59 19.58
CA THR A 33 38.60 -2.79 19.49
C THR A 33 37.15 -2.45 19.16
N THR A 34 36.56 -1.46 19.84
CA THR A 34 35.18 -1.02 19.56
C THR A 34 35.04 -0.42 18.15
N LEU A 35 36.03 0.37 17.70
CA LEU A 35 36.04 0.89 16.33
C LEU A 35 36.13 -0.25 15.30
N THR A 36 36.97 -1.26 15.55
CA THR A 36 37.12 -2.41 14.66
C THR A 36 35.81 -3.21 14.56
N ILE A 37 35.15 -3.47 15.68
CA ILE A 37 33.85 -4.15 15.70
C ILE A 37 32.79 -3.31 14.96
N ALA A 38 32.77 -1.99 15.15
CA ALA A 38 31.84 -1.10 14.46
C ALA A 38 32.04 -1.11 12.94
N VAL A 39 33.30 -1.07 12.47
CA VAL A 39 33.62 -1.15 11.04
C VAL A 39 33.21 -2.51 10.46
N ILE A 40 33.51 -3.61 11.16
CA ILE A 40 33.08 -4.96 10.74
C ILE A 40 31.55 -5.02 10.66
N ALA A 41 30.83 -4.51 11.66
CA ALA A 41 29.37 -4.48 11.67
C ALA A 41 28.81 -3.64 10.50
N LEU A 42 29.39 -2.48 10.21
CA LEU A 42 29.01 -1.64 9.06
C LEU A 42 29.26 -2.34 7.73
N VAL A 43 30.41 -3.02 7.57
CA VAL A 43 30.72 -3.80 6.36
C VAL A 43 29.75 -4.97 6.22
N ILE A 44 29.48 -5.71 7.30
CA ILE A 44 28.50 -6.79 7.30
C ILE A 44 27.13 -6.25 6.93
N HIS A 45 26.67 -5.14 7.51
CA HIS A 45 25.39 -4.52 7.14
C HIS A 45 25.37 -4.03 5.70
N ALA A 46 26.48 -3.50 5.16
CA ALA A 46 26.56 -3.05 3.77
C ALA A 46 26.60 -4.23 2.78
N VAL A 47 27.30 -5.31 3.13
CA VAL A 47 27.50 -6.49 2.27
C VAL A 47 26.31 -7.43 2.34
N LEU A 48 25.72 -7.61 3.52
CA LEU A 48 24.55 -8.45 3.80
C LEU A 48 23.25 -7.66 3.82
N ARG A 49 23.23 -6.45 3.23
CA ARG A 49 21.98 -5.70 3.06
C ARG A 49 21.00 -6.61 2.32
N PRO A 50 19.84 -6.93 2.90
CA PRO A 50 18.88 -7.80 2.26
C PRO A 50 18.53 -7.22 0.89
N GLU A 51 18.61 -8.05 -0.15
CA GLU A 51 18.23 -7.69 -1.52
C GLU A 51 16.70 -7.78 -1.67
N ASP A 52 15.99 -7.16 -0.74
CA ASP A 52 14.54 -7.17 -0.69
C ASP A 52 14.00 -5.95 -1.45
N VAL A 53 13.05 -6.21 -2.35
CA VAL A 53 12.26 -5.13 -2.96
C VAL A 53 11.27 -4.62 -1.92
N SER A 54 11.19 -3.31 -1.79
CA SER A 54 10.11 -2.66 -1.07
C SER A 54 8.96 -2.40 -2.05
N LEU A 55 7.78 -2.89 -1.72
CA LEU A 55 6.55 -2.60 -2.46
C LEU A 55 5.69 -1.65 -1.64
N SER A 56 4.94 -0.80 -2.32
CA SER A 56 3.94 0.07 -1.71
C SER A 56 2.82 0.39 -2.69
N ILE A 57 1.66 0.78 -2.16
CA ILE A 57 0.55 1.27 -2.99
C ILE A 57 0.67 2.78 -3.10
N ASN A 58 0.67 3.29 -4.33
CA ASN A 58 0.74 4.73 -4.59
C ASN A 58 -0.43 5.42 -3.89
N ASN A 59 -0.11 6.45 -3.11
CA ASN A 59 -1.10 7.24 -2.37
C ASN A 59 -2.06 6.43 -1.47
N GLY A 60 -1.72 5.17 -1.16
CA GLY A 60 -2.61 4.27 -0.42
C GLY A 60 -3.99 4.08 -1.05
N TYR A 61 -4.14 4.32 -2.35
CA TYR A 61 -5.45 4.43 -3.01
C TYR A 61 -5.59 3.48 -4.20
N ILE A 62 -6.77 2.89 -4.34
CA ILE A 62 -7.20 2.08 -5.49
C ILE A 62 -8.43 2.76 -6.08
N SER A 63 -8.27 3.26 -7.29
CA SER A 63 -9.32 3.99 -8.00
C SER A 63 -10.28 3.00 -8.66
N ALA A 64 -11.57 3.18 -8.45
CA ALA A 64 -12.62 2.37 -9.06
C ALA A 64 -13.43 3.25 -10.02
N ASP A 65 -13.71 2.76 -11.22
CA ASP A 65 -14.55 3.51 -12.15
C ASP A 65 -15.96 3.70 -11.57
N ARG A 66 -16.50 2.63 -10.94
CA ARG A 66 -17.83 2.61 -10.33
C ARG A 66 -17.88 1.65 -9.15
N LEU A 67 -18.49 2.05 -8.04
CA LEU A 67 -18.76 1.14 -6.91
C LEU A 67 -20.24 0.73 -6.85
N TRP A 68 -21.12 1.54 -7.43
CA TRP A 68 -22.55 1.31 -7.62
C TRP A 68 -23.05 2.10 -8.84
N GLU A 69 -24.27 1.83 -9.24
CA GLU A 69 -25.02 2.60 -10.23
C GLU A 69 -26.00 3.54 -9.50
N ARG A 70 -26.14 4.77 -10.00
CA ARG A 70 -27.07 5.77 -9.46
C ARG A 70 -28.20 5.95 -10.45
N ASP A 71 -29.43 5.66 -10.03
CA ASP A 71 -30.63 5.99 -10.77
C ASP A 71 -31.31 7.19 -10.12
N VAL A 72 -31.35 8.31 -10.83
CA VAL A 72 -32.06 9.51 -10.41
C VAL A 72 -33.45 9.50 -11.04
N ARG A 73 -34.48 9.54 -10.20
CA ARG A 73 -35.86 9.73 -10.63
C ARG A 73 -36.31 11.13 -10.23
N VAL A 74 -36.62 11.94 -11.22
CA VAL A 74 -37.19 13.28 -11.01
C VAL A 74 -38.71 13.11 -10.97
N LEU A 75 -39.31 13.25 -9.79
CA LEU A 75 -40.76 13.26 -9.65
C LEU A 75 -41.25 14.68 -9.92
N GLN A 76 -41.78 14.90 -11.13
CA GLN A 76 -42.50 16.13 -11.42
C GLN A 76 -43.88 16.06 -10.77
N VAL A 77 -44.09 16.86 -9.73
CA VAL A 77 -45.42 17.05 -9.13
C VAL A 77 -46.21 17.97 -10.06
N GLY A 78 -46.89 17.38 -11.04
CA GLY A 78 -47.80 18.11 -11.91
C GLY A 78 -49.03 18.55 -11.13
N VAL A 79 -49.24 19.87 -11.01
CA VAL A 79 -50.49 20.46 -10.50
C VAL A 79 -51.56 20.27 -11.58
N GLY A 80 -52.24 19.13 -11.53
CA GLY A 80 -53.42 18.84 -12.35
C GLY A 80 -53.17 17.92 -13.54
N SER A 81 -53.94 16.84 -13.58
CA SER A 81 -54.14 15.90 -14.71
C SER A 81 -53.05 14.84 -14.93
N THR A 82 -53.20 13.72 -14.22
CA THR A 82 -52.64 12.38 -14.52
C THR A 82 -51.13 12.22 -14.29
N PRO A 83 -50.69 11.32 -13.38
CA PRO A 83 -49.26 11.04 -13.19
C PRO A 83 -48.72 10.32 -14.43
N GLN A 84 -47.98 11.06 -15.27
CA GLN A 84 -47.22 10.49 -16.38
C GLN A 84 -45.81 10.14 -15.87
N LEU A 85 -45.41 8.88 -16.04
CA LEU A 85 -44.11 8.38 -15.58
C LEU A 85 -42.99 8.99 -16.42
N SER A 86 -42.34 10.04 -15.94
CA SER A 86 -41.24 10.70 -16.67
C SER A 86 -39.94 9.89 -16.62
N SER A 87 -39.16 10.04 -17.68
CA SER A 87 -37.93 9.33 -18.05
C SER A 87 -36.96 9.01 -16.91
N THR A 88 -36.47 7.76 -16.88
CA THR A 88 -35.34 7.36 -16.00
C THR A 88 -34.03 7.79 -16.66
N LEU A 89 -33.32 8.77 -16.09
CA LEU A 89 -31.97 9.11 -16.53
C LEU A 89 -31.00 8.21 -15.76
N SER A 90 -30.51 7.15 -16.42
CA SER A 90 -29.41 6.35 -15.87
C SER A 90 -28.12 7.07 -16.27
N GLU A 91 -27.51 7.78 -15.32
CA GLU A 91 -26.25 8.46 -15.53
C GLU A 91 -25.13 7.41 -15.60
N LYS A 92 -24.99 6.81 -16.78
CA LYS A 92 -23.85 5.98 -17.13
C LYS A 92 -22.70 6.96 -17.36
N ALA A 93 -21.91 7.24 -16.32
CA ALA A 93 -20.68 8.03 -16.41
C ALA A 93 -19.89 7.61 -17.67
N GLU A 94 -19.90 8.48 -18.68
CA GLU A 94 -19.31 8.20 -19.97
C GLU A 94 -17.81 7.94 -19.75
N GLU A 95 -17.36 6.74 -20.11
CA GLU A 95 -15.95 6.35 -20.00
C GLU A 95 -15.17 7.25 -20.97
N PRO A 96 -14.20 8.07 -20.51
CA PRO A 96 -13.36 8.78 -21.46
C PRO A 96 -12.59 7.74 -22.26
N GLU A 97 -12.84 7.65 -23.57
CA GLU A 97 -12.10 6.76 -24.47
C GLU A 97 -10.63 7.17 -24.47
N LEU A 98 -9.86 6.54 -23.57
CA LEU A 98 -8.43 6.75 -23.47
C LEU A 98 -7.77 5.90 -24.56
N GLY A 99 -7.29 6.59 -25.60
CA GLY A 99 -6.61 5.99 -26.73
C GLY A 99 -5.58 4.95 -26.32
N THR A 100 -5.54 3.85 -27.08
CA THR A 100 -4.70 2.67 -26.93
C THR A 100 -3.27 3.03 -26.50
N VAL A 101 -2.96 2.87 -25.21
CA VAL A 101 -1.59 3.05 -24.70
C VAL A 101 -0.74 1.91 -25.24
N THR A 102 0.11 2.24 -26.20
CA THR A 102 1.14 1.34 -26.73
C THR A 102 2.15 1.08 -25.61
N LYS A 103 2.46 -0.20 -25.31
CA LYS A 103 3.51 -0.60 -24.35
C LYS A 103 4.79 0.20 -24.59
N SER A 104 5.06 1.19 -23.73
CA SER A 104 6.25 2.02 -23.82
C SER A 104 7.46 1.22 -23.33
N SER A 105 8.33 0.90 -24.27
CA SER A 105 9.68 0.38 -24.03
C SER A 105 10.53 1.45 -23.30
N SER A 106 11.28 1.01 -22.30
CA SER A 106 12.12 1.82 -21.43
C SER A 106 13.18 2.62 -22.20
N ARG A 107 13.07 3.95 -22.18
CA ARG A 107 14.15 4.89 -22.50
C ARG A 107 14.52 5.69 -21.24
N PRO A 108 15.81 5.83 -20.88
CA PRO A 108 16.23 6.64 -19.75
C PRO A 108 16.46 8.09 -20.19
N TYR A 109 15.94 9.08 -19.45
CA TYR A 109 16.32 10.49 -19.60
C TYR A 109 15.94 11.33 -18.37
N PRO A 110 16.46 12.57 -18.21
CA PRO A 110 17.21 12.96 -17.03
C PRO A 110 16.47 13.99 -16.17
N THR A 111 17.15 14.33 -15.09
CA THR A 111 16.87 15.29 -14.02
C THR A 111 16.36 16.66 -14.49
N GLU A 112 15.35 17.15 -13.75
CA GLU A 112 14.89 18.55 -13.58
C GLU A 112 14.39 19.31 -14.82
N ALA A 113 13.06 19.42 -14.92
CA ALA A 113 12.38 20.59 -15.48
C ALA A 113 10.96 20.73 -14.88
N GLU A 114 10.71 21.95 -14.41
CA GLU A 114 9.44 22.53 -13.98
C GLU A 114 8.39 22.42 -15.11
N VAL A 115 7.19 21.88 -14.82
CA VAL A 115 6.09 21.77 -15.79
C VAL A 115 4.84 22.44 -15.24
N SER A 116 4.40 23.44 -16.00
CA SER A 116 3.17 24.20 -15.88
C SER A 116 1.95 23.29 -16.01
N GLN A 117 1.05 23.37 -15.03
CA GLN A 117 -0.20 22.63 -14.97
C GLN A 117 -1.27 23.37 -15.78
N GLU A 118 -1.64 22.82 -16.94
CA GLU A 118 -2.72 23.35 -17.78
C GLU A 118 -4.07 22.93 -17.21
N ASN A 119 -4.92 23.93 -16.98
CA ASN A 119 -6.15 23.87 -16.22
C ASN A 119 -7.32 23.47 -17.11
N HIS A 120 -7.83 22.24 -16.99
CA HIS A 120 -9.13 21.84 -17.53
C HIS A 120 -9.99 21.29 -16.39
N GLN A 121 -10.70 22.22 -15.74
CA GLN A 121 -11.63 21.93 -14.66
C GLN A 121 -13.05 22.09 -15.21
N ALA A 122 -13.62 21.00 -15.72
CA ALA A 122 -15.07 20.88 -15.84
C ALA A 122 -15.63 20.54 -14.46
N ALA A 123 -15.93 21.59 -13.69
CA ALA A 123 -16.55 21.47 -12.38
C ALA A 123 -18.02 21.05 -12.54
N LEU A 124 -18.29 19.74 -12.40
CA LEU A 124 -19.59 19.29 -11.89
C LEU A 124 -19.50 19.28 -10.37
N ASP A 125 -19.74 20.45 -9.77
CA ASP A 125 -19.95 20.58 -8.33
C ASP A 125 -21.32 20.01 -7.97
N VAL A 126 -21.43 18.68 -7.98
CA VAL A 126 -22.50 17.99 -7.28
C VAL A 126 -22.03 17.85 -5.86
N THR A 127 -22.44 18.79 -5.01
CA THR A 127 -22.25 18.72 -3.56
C THR A 127 -22.97 17.48 -3.03
N ILE A 128 -22.31 16.34 -3.08
CA ILE A 128 -22.72 15.15 -2.33
C ILE A 128 -22.45 15.52 -0.88
N GLY A 129 -23.49 15.97 -0.19
CA GLY A 129 -23.45 16.12 1.26
C GLY A 129 -22.83 14.85 1.84
N THR A 130 -21.66 15.00 2.45
CA THR A 130 -20.93 13.93 3.10
C THR A 130 -21.78 13.49 4.29
N SER A 131 -22.72 12.60 4.04
CA SER A 131 -23.57 12.04 5.07
C SER A 131 -22.78 10.95 5.78
N SER A 132 -21.81 11.36 6.58
CA SER A 132 -21.21 10.53 7.61
C SER A 132 -22.32 10.17 8.60
N GLY A 133 -22.93 9.00 8.41
CA GLY A 133 -24.00 8.47 9.26
C GLY A 133 -25.37 9.11 9.01
N LEU A 134 -26.08 8.66 7.97
CA LEU A 134 -27.53 8.89 7.87
C LEU A 134 -28.25 7.96 8.89
N PRO A 135 -28.85 8.47 9.98
CA PRO A 135 -30.01 7.79 10.53
C PRO A 135 -31.06 7.71 9.41
N LYS A 136 -31.73 6.55 9.28
CA LYS A 136 -32.71 6.25 8.20
C LYS A 136 -33.94 7.16 8.15
N GLU A 137 -33.97 8.22 8.94
CA GLU A 137 -35.14 9.05 9.17
C GLU A 137 -34.68 10.50 9.27
N CYS A 138 -34.81 11.25 8.17
CA CYS A 138 -35.05 12.71 8.12
C CYS A 138 -34.68 13.23 6.71
N PHE A 139 -35.54 12.94 5.73
CA PHE A 139 -35.54 13.60 4.42
C PHE A 139 -36.89 14.32 4.18
N LEU A 140 -37.49 14.84 5.25
CA LEU A 140 -38.68 15.70 5.18
C LEU A 140 -38.35 16.99 5.94
N GLY A 141 -38.37 18.10 5.21
CA GLY A 141 -37.73 19.36 5.56
C GLY A 141 -38.21 20.02 6.86
N CYS A 142 -37.25 20.54 7.62
CA CYS A 142 -37.49 21.51 8.67
C CYS A 142 -37.25 22.92 8.10
N GLY A 143 -38.25 23.47 7.42
CA GLY A 143 -38.30 24.88 7.05
C GLY A 143 -39.09 25.67 8.09
N SER A 144 -38.44 26.12 9.16
CA SER A 144 -39.02 27.09 10.10
C SER A 144 -38.69 28.50 9.63
N GLY A 145 -39.59 29.09 8.84
CA GLY A 145 -39.49 30.49 8.43
C GLY A 145 -40.88 31.07 8.19
N SER A 146 -41.47 31.69 9.22
CA SER A 146 -42.71 32.46 9.09
C SER A 146 -42.42 33.79 8.39
N GLY A 147 -42.64 33.84 7.09
CA GLY A 147 -42.60 35.06 6.30
C GLY A 147 -43.77 35.07 5.34
N GLU A 148 -44.84 35.79 5.69
CA GLU A 148 -45.99 36.07 4.83
C GLU A 148 -45.53 36.94 3.65
N GLY A 149 -45.28 36.28 2.52
CA GLY A 149 -45.07 36.91 1.22
C GLY A 149 -45.65 36.00 0.15
N ALA A 150 -46.83 36.35 -0.35
CA ALA A 150 -47.52 35.65 -1.44
C ALA A 150 -46.76 35.85 -2.76
N GLY A 151 -45.68 35.09 -2.94
CA GLY A 151 -44.98 34.90 -4.20
C GLY A 151 -45.16 33.46 -4.63
N GLN A 152 -45.50 33.26 -5.89
CA GLN A 152 -45.68 31.96 -6.54
C GLN A 152 -44.44 31.09 -6.30
N GLN A 153 -44.56 30.18 -5.34
CA GLN A 153 -43.46 29.35 -4.87
C GLN A 153 -43.37 28.15 -5.81
N ASP A 154 -42.47 28.23 -6.80
CA ASP A 154 -42.07 27.09 -7.62
C ASP A 154 -41.65 25.97 -6.67
N GLN A 155 -42.49 24.93 -6.55
CA GLN A 155 -42.17 23.79 -5.72
C GLN A 155 -40.91 23.12 -6.27
N PRO A 156 -39.84 22.98 -5.47
CA PRO A 156 -38.62 22.35 -5.93
C PRO A 156 -38.94 20.89 -6.28
N ALA A 157 -38.60 20.48 -7.51
CA ALA A 157 -38.77 19.12 -7.96
C ALA A 157 -38.05 18.15 -7.01
N THR A 158 -38.78 17.22 -6.40
CA THR A 158 -38.19 16.21 -5.53
C THR A 158 -37.43 15.19 -6.38
N GLN A 159 -36.11 15.16 -6.21
CA GLN A 159 -35.27 14.12 -6.82
C GLN A 159 -35.15 12.95 -5.87
N GLN A 160 -35.56 11.76 -6.32
CA GLN A 160 -35.33 10.52 -5.60
C GLN A 160 -34.11 9.83 -6.19
N VAL A 161 -33.05 9.69 -5.39
CA VAL A 161 -31.82 8.98 -5.80
C VAL A 161 -31.87 7.55 -5.26
N THR A 162 -31.84 6.57 -6.16
CA THR A 162 -31.75 5.15 -5.80
C THR A 162 -30.38 4.62 -6.21
N LEU A 163 -29.66 3.99 -5.28
CA LEU A 163 -28.41 3.31 -5.58
C LEU A 163 -28.68 1.84 -5.93
N ARG A 164 -27.93 1.29 -6.89
CA ARG A 164 -28.01 -0.11 -7.31
C ARG A 164 -26.62 -0.72 -7.39
N LYS A 165 -26.55 -2.04 -7.22
CA LYS A 165 -25.30 -2.79 -7.41
C LYS A 165 -24.77 -2.57 -8.83
N ALA A 166 -23.51 -2.14 -8.96
CA ALA A 166 -22.86 -2.02 -10.26
C ALA A 166 -22.69 -3.41 -10.90
N THR A 167 -22.97 -3.57 -12.19
CA THR A 167 -22.79 -4.88 -12.84
C THR A 167 -21.32 -5.29 -12.97
N THR A 168 -20.44 -4.35 -13.27
CA THR A 168 -18.99 -4.54 -13.35
C THR A 168 -18.28 -3.30 -12.85
N THR A 169 -17.04 -3.45 -12.39
CA THR A 169 -16.17 -2.32 -12.05
C THR A 169 -14.74 -2.61 -12.48
N ASN A 170 -14.02 -1.58 -12.91
CA ASN A 170 -12.57 -1.68 -13.09
C ASN A 170 -11.89 -0.98 -11.92
N LEU A 171 -10.95 -1.67 -11.29
CA LEU A 171 -10.06 -1.12 -10.29
C LEU A 171 -8.72 -0.79 -10.94
N LEU A 172 -8.21 0.40 -10.70
CA LEU A 172 -6.88 0.83 -11.07
C LEU A 172 -5.99 0.75 -9.85
N VAL A 173 -4.99 -0.14 -9.90
CA VAL A 173 -4.00 -0.30 -8.83
C VAL A 173 -2.66 0.21 -9.34
N ILE A 174 -2.07 1.15 -8.60
CA ILE A 174 -0.73 1.66 -8.87
C ILE A 174 0.20 1.15 -7.76
N VAL A 175 1.09 0.23 -8.12
CA VAL A 175 2.10 -0.34 -7.23
C VAL A 175 3.43 0.34 -7.48
N VAL A 176 4.06 0.84 -6.43
CA VAL A 176 5.41 1.38 -6.48
C VAL A 176 6.38 0.32 -5.99
N ALA A 177 7.35 -0.04 -6.83
CA ALA A 177 8.40 -0.98 -6.49
C ALA A 177 9.73 -0.22 -6.37
N LYS A 178 10.31 -0.25 -5.18
CA LYS A 178 11.58 0.39 -4.85
C LYS A 178 12.64 -0.68 -4.61
N ASN A 179 13.75 -0.55 -5.32
CA ASN A 179 14.94 -1.34 -5.06
C ASN A 179 15.95 -0.50 -4.26
N PRO A 180 15.98 -0.63 -2.92
CA PRO A 180 16.95 0.09 -2.10
C PRO A 180 18.37 -0.46 -2.27
N SER A 181 18.54 -1.67 -2.86
CA SER A 181 19.84 -2.22 -3.16
C SER A 181 20.46 -1.45 -4.32
N GLY A 182 21.69 -0.95 -4.14
CA GLY A 182 22.48 -0.32 -5.19
C GLY A 182 23.32 -1.29 -6.01
N ARG A 183 23.21 -2.60 -5.75
CA ARG A 183 24.17 -3.58 -6.28
C ARG A 183 23.61 -4.41 -7.43
N THR A 184 22.36 -4.81 -7.33
CA THR A 184 21.76 -5.83 -8.19
C THR A 184 20.37 -5.40 -8.64
N ARG A 185 20.03 -5.74 -9.88
CA ARG A 185 18.66 -5.64 -10.35
C ARG A 185 17.82 -6.72 -9.67
N ILE A 186 16.53 -6.46 -9.52
CA ILE A 186 15.61 -7.45 -8.96
C ILE A 186 14.52 -7.73 -9.98
N ASP A 187 14.38 -9.00 -10.34
CA ASP A 187 13.37 -9.47 -11.29
C ASP A 187 12.19 -10.06 -10.53
N CYS A 188 11.01 -9.47 -10.68
CA CYS A 188 9.76 -9.91 -10.07
C CYS A 188 8.90 -10.63 -11.12
N ASN A 189 8.66 -11.92 -10.90
CA ASN A 189 7.90 -12.78 -11.82
C ASN A 189 6.65 -13.34 -11.17
N GLY A 190 5.60 -13.52 -11.98
CA GLY A 190 4.37 -14.19 -11.54
C GLY A 190 3.66 -13.48 -10.40
N THR A 191 3.73 -12.14 -10.38
CA THR A 191 3.18 -11.32 -9.31
C THR A 191 1.66 -11.38 -9.32
N THR A 192 1.07 -11.99 -8.29
CA THR A 192 -0.39 -12.07 -8.10
C THR A 192 -0.77 -11.33 -6.83
N ALA A 193 -1.77 -10.45 -6.89
CA ALA A 193 -2.34 -9.82 -5.71
C ALA A 193 -3.76 -10.35 -5.47
N PRO A 194 -3.95 -11.39 -4.66
CA PRO A 194 -5.29 -11.73 -4.19
C PRO A 194 -5.83 -10.57 -3.36
N GLN A 195 -6.93 -9.99 -3.80
CA GLN A 195 -7.69 -9.04 -3.03
C GLN A 195 -8.71 -9.84 -2.22
N GLU A 196 -8.31 -10.37 -1.06
CA GLU A 196 -9.32 -10.74 -0.06
C GLU A 196 -9.88 -9.45 0.52
N PRO A 197 -11.20 -9.30 0.61
CA PRO A 197 -12.27 -10.29 0.39
C PRO A 197 -12.93 -10.29 -1.01
N ILE A 198 -12.49 -9.44 -1.92
CA ILE A 198 -13.09 -9.22 -3.25
C ILE A 198 -12.91 -10.41 -4.21
N GLY A 199 -12.08 -11.41 -3.86
CA GLY A 199 -12.00 -12.70 -4.53
C GLY A 199 -11.35 -12.67 -5.92
N SER A 200 -10.87 -11.50 -6.36
CA SER A 200 -10.14 -11.34 -7.62
C SER A 200 -8.64 -11.28 -7.36
N SER A 201 -7.86 -11.83 -8.30
CA SER A 201 -6.39 -11.77 -8.25
C SER A 201 -5.87 -10.84 -9.33
N LEU A 202 -5.16 -9.79 -8.92
CA LEU A 202 -4.47 -8.87 -9.82
C LEU A 202 -3.19 -9.53 -10.33
N LYS A 203 -2.89 -9.48 -11.64
CA LYS A 203 -1.61 -9.95 -12.18
C LYS A 203 -0.78 -8.76 -12.65
N LEU A 204 0.29 -8.41 -11.95
CA LEU A 204 1.12 -7.23 -12.27
C LEU A 204 2.13 -7.42 -13.42
N GLY A 205 2.05 -8.54 -14.14
CA GLY A 205 3.06 -8.91 -15.13
C GLY A 205 4.44 -9.18 -14.52
N ASN A 206 5.42 -9.46 -15.38
CA ASN A 206 6.82 -9.59 -14.98
C ASN A 206 7.51 -8.23 -15.15
N PHE A 207 8.31 -7.82 -14.17
CA PHE A 207 9.03 -6.55 -14.21
C PHE A 207 10.40 -6.65 -13.55
N THR A 208 11.28 -5.72 -13.91
CA THR A 208 12.64 -5.62 -13.37
C THR A 208 12.82 -4.25 -12.72
N VAL A 209 13.33 -4.23 -11.49
CA VAL A 209 13.66 -2.98 -10.77
C VAL A 209 15.18 -2.80 -10.76
N PRO A 210 15.73 -1.83 -11.51
CA PRO A 210 17.16 -1.52 -11.48
C PRO A 210 17.67 -1.14 -10.08
N PRO A 211 18.98 -1.24 -9.81
CA PRO A 211 19.55 -0.87 -8.51
C PRO A 211 19.30 0.61 -8.19
N GLN A 212 18.99 0.94 -6.93
CA GLN A 212 18.73 2.31 -6.46
C GLN A 212 17.64 3.06 -7.23
N THR A 213 16.70 2.33 -7.85
CA THR A 213 15.59 2.95 -8.58
C THR A 213 14.24 2.61 -7.98
N THR A 214 13.28 3.45 -8.33
CA THR A 214 11.87 3.25 -8.07
C THR A 214 11.16 3.17 -9.42
N ILE A 215 10.31 2.17 -9.59
CA ILE A 215 9.42 2.07 -10.74
C ILE A 215 7.97 2.07 -10.28
N THR A 216 7.09 2.58 -11.12
CA THR A 216 5.64 2.57 -10.90
C THR A 216 4.98 1.62 -11.89
N LEU A 217 4.18 0.70 -11.37
CA LEU A 217 3.43 -0.28 -12.14
C LEU A 217 1.95 0.06 -12.01
N GLN A 218 1.26 0.09 -13.13
CA GLN A 218 -0.17 0.43 -13.19
C GLN A 218 -0.90 -0.73 -13.86
N GLU A 219 -1.91 -1.27 -13.19
CA GLU A 219 -2.70 -2.39 -13.70
C GLU A 219 -4.20 -2.13 -13.47
N ARG A 220 -5.02 -2.47 -14.46
CA ARG A 220 -6.49 -2.38 -14.38
C ARG A 220 -7.09 -3.77 -14.18
N LEU A 221 -7.83 -3.95 -13.09
CA LEU A 221 -8.51 -5.17 -12.74
C LEU A 221 -10.01 -5.04 -12.98
N LYS A 222 -10.54 -5.81 -13.93
CA LYS A 222 -11.99 -5.89 -14.15
C LYS A 222 -12.61 -6.89 -13.18
N ILE A 223 -13.52 -6.42 -12.33
CA ILE A 223 -14.35 -7.21 -11.43
C ILE A 223 -15.74 -7.35 -12.04
N THR A 224 -16.14 -8.59 -12.30
CA THR A 224 -17.47 -8.92 -12.83
C THR A 224 -18.50 -9.22 -11.75
N ASP A 225 -18.06 -9.58 -10.54
CA ASP A 225 -18.95 -9.79 -9.40
C ASP A 225 -18.68 -8.76 -8.32
N THR A 226 -19.54 -7.75 -8.27
CA THR A 226 -19.50 -6.65 -7.29
C THR A 226 -20.37 -6.93 -6.07
N SER A 227 -20.97 -8.13 -5.96
CA SER A 227 -21.92 -8.45 -4.89
C SER A 227 -21.30 -8.27 -3.52
N TYR A 228 -20.03 -8.67 -3.36
CA TYR A 228 -19.31 -8.45 -2.11
C TYR A 228 -19.20 -6.96 -1.75
N ILE A 229 -18.77 -6.12 -2.69
CA ILE A 229 -18.60 -4.66 -2.47
C ILE A 229 -19.95 -4.05 -2.11
N TRP A 230 -20.98 -4.40 -2.87
CA TRP A 230 -22.34 -3.95 -2.61
C TRP A 230 -22.79 -4.39 -1.22
N ASP A 231 -22.78 -5.67 -0.88
CA ASP A 231 -23.37 -6.16 0.37
C ASP A 231 -22.66 -5.64 1.63
N ASN A 232 -21.38 -5.31 1.56
CA ASN A 232 -20.60 -4.84 2.72
C ASN A 232 -20.48 -3.30 2.80
N TYR A 233 -20.55 -2.58 1.68
CA TYR A 233 -20.24 -1.15 1.60
C TYR A 233 -21.30 -0.33 0.86
N ARG A 234 -22.59 -0.72 0.96
CA ARG A 234 -23.70 -0.06 0.22
C ARG A 234 -23.68 1.46 0.37
N GLY A 235 -23.40 2.15 -0.73
CA GLY A 235 -23.43 3.62 -0.82
C GLY A 235 -22.22 4.33 -0.24
N GLU A 236 -21.20 3.62 0.25
CA GLU A 236 -19.98 4.23 0.77
C GLU A 236 -19.02 4.64 -0.36
N VAL A 237 -18.70 5.92 -0.49
CA VAL A 237 -17.81 6.46 -1.56
C VAL A 237 -16.38 5.94 -1.51
N ARG A 238 -16.02 5.29 -0.40
CA ARG A 238 -14.74 4.65 -0.17
C ARG A 238 -14.82 3.65 0.96
N PHE A 239 -13.93 2.67 0.96
CA PHE A 239 -13.75 1.72 2.06
C PHE A 239 -12.29 1.24 2.14
N SER A 240 -11.88 0.71 3.29
CA SER A 240 -10.52 0.22 3.51
C SER A 240 -10.42 -1.29 3.26
N VAL A 241 -9.37 -1.71 2.57
CA VAL A 241 -9.05 -3.12 2.27
C VAL A 241 -7.61 -3.44 2.63
N MET A 242 -7.31 -4.73 2.68
CA MET A 242 -5.96 -5.27 2.72
C MET A 242 -5.59 -5.78 1.33
N VAL A 243 -4.41 -5.41 0.83
CA VAL A 243 -3.89 -5.91 -0.44
C VAL A 243 -2.73 -6.85 -0.14
N MET A 244 -2.86 -8.11 -0.56
CA MET A 244 -1.77 -9.07 -0.46
C MET A 244 -1.16 -9.25 -1.85
N VAL A 245 0.16 -9.09 -2.01
CA VAL A 245 0.89 -9.24 -3.28
C VAL A 245 1.90 -10.36 -3.12
N SER A 246 1.78 -11.46 -3.88
CA SER A 246 2.76 -12.55 -3.92
C SER A 246 3.59 -12.45 -5.18
N ALA A 247 4.92 -12.49 -5.09
CA ALA A 247 5.83 -12.42 -6.21
C ALA A 247 6.99 -13.42 -6.07
N LYS A 248 7.50 -13.91 -7.21
CA LYS A 248 8.82 -14.58 -7.26
C LYS A 248 9.88 -13.51 -7.49
N VAL A 249 10.60 -13.17 -6.44
CA VAL A 249 11.65 -12.15 -6.42
C VAL A 249 12.99 -12.84 -6.67
N THR A 250 13.63 -12.54 -7.79
CA THR A 250 14.97 -13.02 -8.13
C THR A 250 15.97 -11.89 -7.97
N SER A 251 16.87 -12.02 -6.98
CA SER A 251 18.02 -11.15 -6.82
C SER A 251 19.29 -11.80 -7.40
N TYR A 252 20.35 -11.03 -7.63
CA TYR A 252 21.58 -11.50 -8.30
C TYR A 252 22.86 -11.26 -7.48
N PRO A 253 22.94 -11.72 -6.22
CA PRO A 253 24.10 -11.47 -5.38
C PRO A 253 25.34 -12.10 -6.03
N LEU A 254 26.37 -11.29 -6.31
CA LEU A 254 27.60 -11.73 -6.99
C LEU A 254 27.33 -12.47 -8.32
N ASN A 255 26.34 -12.01 -9.10
CA ASN A 255 25.91 -12.59 -10.38
C ASN A 255 25.32 -14.01 -10.29
N LYS A 256 24.98 -14.50 -9.09
CA LYS A 256 24.28 -15.78 -8.91
C LYS A 256 22.80 -15.51 -8.64
N PRO A 257 21.85 -16.04 -9.42
CA PRO A 257 20.43 -15.82 -9.17
C PRO A 257 20.01 -16.48 -7.86
N ASN A 258 19.28 -15.73 -7.03
CA ASN A 258 18.62 -16.21 -5.83
C ASN A 258 17.13 -15.87 -5.92
N THR A 259 16.31 -16.86 -6.22
CA THR A 259 14.86 -16.68 -6.36
C THR A 259 14.14 -17.12 -5.09
N LYS A 260 13.32 -16.23 -4.55
CA LYS A 260 12.45 -16.51 -3.41
C LYS A 260 11.01 -16.10 -3.73
N VAL A 261 10.05 -16.89 -3.25
CA VAL A 261 8.65 -16.47 -3.25
C VAL A 261 8.46 -15.58 -2.02
N GLN A 262 7.98 -14.37 -2.23
CA GLN A 262 7.72 -13.41 -1.16
C GLN A 262 6.28 -12.91 -1.26
N THR A 263 5.64 -12.75 -0.10
CA THR A 263 4.29 -12.21 0.01
C THR A 263 4.35 -10.92 0.79
N TYR A 264 3.79 -9.86 0.21
CA TYR A 264 3.70 -8.52 0.76
C TYR A 264 2.26 -8.24 1.17
N VAL A 265 2.07 -7.54 2.27
CA VAL A 265 0.75 -7.14 2.78
C VAL A 265 0.75 -5.63 2.95
N CYS A 266 -0.12 -4.95 2.20
CA CYS A 266 -0.31 -3.50 2.24
C CYS A 266 -1.65 -3.23 2.93
N GLN A 267 -1.62 -2.57 4.10
CA GLN A 267 -2.81 -2.27 4.88
C GLN A 267 -2.58 -1.06 5.79
N PRO A 268 -3.57 -0.15 5.93
CA PRO A 268 -4.84 -0.09 5.19
C PRO A 268 -4.66 0.53 3.80
N VAL A 269 -5.41 0.05 2.81
CA VAL A 269 -5.49 0.65 1.46
C VAL A 269 -6.92 1.10 1.20
N THR A 270 -7.11 2.32 0.73
CA THR A 270 -8.43 2.88 0.44
C THR A 270 -8.85 2.53 -0.98
N VAL A 271 -10.03 1.95 -1.15
CA VAL A 271 -10.70 1.81 -2.45
C VAL A 271 -11.75 2.90 -2.54
N GLY A 272 -11.83 3.64 -3.65
CA GLY A 272 -12.85 4.66 -3.87
C GLY A 272 -12.97 5.04 -5.34
N LEU A 273 -13.88 5.96 -5.69
CA LEU A 273 -14.09 6.32 -7.10
C LEU A 273 -12.92 7.13 -7.66
N THR A 274 -12.56 6.90 -8.93
CA THR A 274 -11.44 7.56 -9.61
C THR A 274 -11.47 9.10 -9.52
N GLY A 275 -12.64 9.72 -9.53
CA GLY A 275 -12.78 11.19 -9.40
C GLY A 275 -12.46 11.76 -8.02
N TYR A 276 -12.32 10.92 -6.98
CA TYR A 276 -12.05 11.35 -5.61
C TYR A 276 -10.64 11.00 -5.11
N GLU A 277 -9.75 10.54 -6.00
CA GLU A 277 -8.38 10.20 -5.62
C GLU A 277 -7.68 11.41 -4.98
N ALA A 278 -7.77 12.61 -5.55
CA ALA A 278 -7.13 13.81 -4.99
C ALA A 278 -7.60 14.20 -3.58
N ILE A 279 -8.79 13.74 -3.17
CA ILE A 279 -9.40 14.09 -1.87
C ILE A 279 -9.08 13.02 -0.82
N TYR A 280 -8.98 11.76 -1.25
CA TYR A 280 -8.90 10.61 -0.35
C TYR A 280 -7.60 9.82 -0.44
N ALA A 281 -6.74 10.14 -1.41
CA ALA A 281 -5.35 9.73 -1.42
C ALA A 281 -4.71 10.09 -0.08
N THR A 282 -4.10 9.09 0.56
CA THR A 282 -3.25 9.29 1.72
C THR A 282 -1.80 9.28 1.28
N ASP A 283 -0.89 9.32 2.25
CA ASP A 283 0.50 8.95 1.98
C ASP A 283 0.58 7.53 1.39
N GLN A 284 1.69 7.28 0.70
CA GLN A 284 2.07 5.98 0.18
C GLN A 284 2.00 4.91 1.28
N VAL A 285 1.32 3.79 1.00
CA VAL A 285 1.15 2.70 1.97
C VAL A 285 2.20 1.64 1.71
N ASP A 286 3.19 1.56 2.60
CA ASP A 286 4.25 0.55 2.56
C ASP A 286 3.71 -0.86 2.82
N CYS A 287 4.07 -1.79 1.94
CA CYS A 287 3.72 -3.19 2.09
C CYS A 287 4.77 -3.91 2.94
N ARG A 288 4.32 -4.65 3.94
CA ARG A 288 5.18 -5.45 4.83
C ARG A 288 5.34 -6.86 4.28
N THR A 289 6.55 -7.39 4.31
CA THR A 289 6.80 -8.79 3.98
C THR A 289 6.17 -9.67 5.04
N ARG A 290 5.25 -10.55 4.64
CA ARG A 290 4.70 -11.58 5.51
C ARG A 290 5.75 -12.68 5.64
N ALA A 291 6.18 -12.96 6.87
CA ALA A 291 6.99 -14.14 7.12
C ALA A 291 6.22 -15.35 6.57
N PRO A 292 6.89 -16.27 5.84
CA PRO A 292 6.24 -17.51 5.45
C PRO A 292 5.65 -18.13 6.72
N PRO A 293 4.42 -18.68 6.67
CA PRO A 293 3.89 -19.40 7.82
C PRO A 293 4.97 -20.36 8.27
N PRO A 294 5.26 -20.45 9.59
CA PRO A 294 6.31 -21.33 10.08
C PRO A 294 6.03 -22.68 9.44
N SER A 295 6.95 -23.12 8.56
CA SER A 295 6.88 -24.42 7.92
C SER A 295 6.57 -25.37 9.05
N LEU A 296 5.37 -25.96 9.07
CA LEU A 296 5.02 -26.95 10.09
C LEU A 296 6.20 -27.90 10.09
N ALA A 297 7.00 -27.85 11.15
CA ALA A 297 8.15 -28.73 11.26
C ALA A 297 7.57 -30.13 11.03
N PRO A 298 8.20 -30.96 10.19
CA PRO A 298 7.69 -32.30 9.92
C PRO A 298 7.34 -32.91 11.27
N ALA A 299 6.07 -33.35 11.40
CA ALA A 299 5.58 -33.88 12.66
C ALA A 299 6.62 -34.88 13.18
N PRO A 300 7.01 -34.80 14.47
CA PRO A 300 8.02 -35.69 15.01
C PRO A 300 7.67 -37.12 14.61
N ALA A 301 8.66 -37.84 14.06
CA ALA A 301 8.44 -39.19 13.57
C ALA A 301 7.73 -40.01 14.66
N PRO A 302 6.68 -40.78 14.31
CA PRO A 302 5.95 -41.58 15.28
C PRO A 302 6.94 -42.46 16.06
N ALA A 303 6.78 -42.50 17.39
CA ALA A 303 7.64 -43.30 18.24
C ALA A 303 7.62 -44.77 17.77
N PRO A 304 8.77 -45.47 17.75
CA PRO A 304 8.80 -46.87 17.35
C PRO A 304 7.89 -47.70 18.25
N ALA A 305 7.05 -48.54 17.64
CA ALA A 305 6.16 -49.42 18.37
C ALA A 305 6.97 -50.35 19.30
N PRO A 306 6.49 -50.64 20.52
CA PRO A 306 7.13 -51.62 21.39
C PRO A 306 7.21 -52.97 20.68
N ARG A 307 8.39 -53.61 20.71
CA ARG A 307 8.56 -54.96 20.15
C ARG A 307 7.79 -55.97 21.03
N PRO A 308 7.08 -56.92 20.42
CA PRO A 308 6.43 -58.02 21.13
C PRO A 308 7.45 -58.99 21.75
#